data_AF-A0A142BBZ4-F1
#
_entry.id   AF-A0A142BBZ4-F1
#
_cell.length_a   1.000
_cell.length_b   1.000
_cell.length_c   1.000
_cell.angle_alpha   90.00
_cell.angle_beta   90.00
_cell.angle_gamma   90.00
#
_symmetry.space_group_name_H-M   'P 1'
#
loop_
_entity.id
_entity.type
_entity.pdbx_description
1 polymer ?
#
loop_
_entity_poly.entity_id
_entity_poly.type
_entity_poly.pdbx_seq_one_letter_code
_entity_poly.pdbx_strand_id
1 'polypeptide(L)'
;MLQSFYPDQNPYFNLLKWATLLLLPFALIFHFDSINQSAFLWLNHPANTVGGDALWVVLTNFGDGFFLFPLTMLLFVLKPKQQLSVILTMLVGAVLLNGGKAVIDSLRPAGELGSDMLNIIGPTVRKNSLPSGHTGTVFLMVGLVLAHFKGAIRWWILLFGALVAFSRIVVGAHWPQDLVWGIWVGILSTYIGCTLADNIGSGLKSRLFLLFLTAVCAVFLPFYDNGFQEYFPFLIYWQYALSALSLVLMLVTLFTLYKDYLEADLLVEGTLVNKLYKLVHRLVKFGLVGATGFVVDMGIYWLMSVALGIPHLVARGGSYWVAASWNWYWNRTFTFNHVVKSKKAPQWIKYLSMCMVSFLPNWGSYYLLTEFVPFFADFKMLAMIAGVLAGMMFNFTFASVFIFAAGRDAGVREG
;
A
#
# COMPACT_ATOMS: atom_id res chain seq x y z
N MET A 1 -14.57 5.71 27.76
CA MET A 1 -15.09 4.44 28.30
C MET A 1 -14.64 3.30 27.39
N LEU A 2 -13.56 2.61 27.77
CA LEU A 2 -12.94 1.54 27.01
C LEU A 2 -13.77 0.26 27.18
N GLN A 3 -14.61 -0.08 26.20
CA GLN A 3 -15.07 -1.46 26.08
C GLN A 3 -13.90 -2.30 25.59
N SER A 4 -13.24 -2.99 26.53
CA SER A 4 -12.33 -4.08 26.26
C SER A 4 -13.10 -5.17 25.50
N PHE A 5 -12.59 -5.54 24.33
CA PHE A 5 -13.11 -6.68 23.58
C PHE A 5 -12.69 -7.93 24.34
N TYR A 6 -13.63 -8.62 24.99
CA TYR A 6 -13.36 -9.88 25.68
C TYR A 6 -13.45 -11.03 24.67
N PRO A 7 -12.33 -11.71 24.33
CA PRO A 7 -12.31 -12.75 23.30
C PRO A 7 -13.26 -13.91 23.61
N ASP A 8 -13.40 -14.25 24.90
CA ASP A 8 -14.20 -15.39 25.37
C ASP A 8 -15.72 -15.17 25.26
N GLN A 9 -16.19 -13.92 25.10
CA GLN A 9 -17.62 -13.62 24.92
C GLN A 9 -18.03 -13.33 23.47
N ASN A 10 -17.09 -13.34 22.52
CA ASN A 10 -17.43 -13.24 21.10
C ASN A 10 -17.66 -14.66 20.54
N PRO A 11 -18.91 -15.09 20.29
CA PRO A 11 -19.21 -16.44 19.81
C PRO A 11 -18.52 -16.77 18.46
N TYR A 12 -18.13 -15.74 17.70
CA TYR A 12 -17.48 -15.89 16.41
C TYR A 12 -15.95 -16.03 16.52
N PHE A 13 -15.36 -15.65 17.65
CA PHE A 13 -13.96 -15.95 17.94
C PHE A 13 -13.79 -17.43 18.31
N ASN A 14 -14.74 -17.98 19.08
CA ASN A 14 -14.82 -19.42 19.33
C ASN A 14 -15.06 -20.22 18.04
N LEU A 15 -15.79 -19.67 17.06
CA LEU A 15 -15.95 -20.31 15.74
C LEU A 15 -14.61 -20.51 15.03
N LEU A 16 -13.67 -19.57 15.10
CA LEU A 16 -12.34 -19.73 14.49
C LEU A 16 -11.55 -20.86 15.16
N LYS A 17 -11.61 -20.93 16.50
CA LYS A 17 -10.99 -22.01 17.28
C LYS A 17 -11.55 -23.38 16.87
N TRP A 18 -12.88 -23.51 16.80
CA TRP A 18 -13.54 -24.75 16.37
C TRP A 18 -13.29 -25.09 14.90
N ALA A 19 -13.32 -24.10 14.00
CA ALA A 19 -13.00 -24.31 12.58
C ALA A 19 -11.59 -24.86 12.39
N THR A 20 -10.62 -24.37 13.16
CA THR A 20 -9.24 -24.87 13.13
C THR A 20 -9.16 -26.36 13.50
N LEU A 21 -9.97 -26.82 14.46
CA LEU A 21 -10.04 -28.23 14.88
C LEU A 21 -10.81 -29.10 13.88
N LEU A 22 -11.92 -28.58 13.34
CA LEU A 22 -12.81 -29.30 12.43
C LEU A 22 -12.24 -29.47 11.02
N LEU A 23 -11.26 -28.67 10.62
CA LEU A 23 -10.58 -28.79 9.33
C LEU A 23 -9.53 -29.93 9.30
N LEU A 24 -9.02 -30.36 10.46
CA LEU A 24 -7.99 -31.42 10.54
C LEU A 24 -8.48 -32.78 10.00
N PRO A 25 -9.70 -33.26 10.31
CA PRO A 25 -10.24 -34.48 9.70
C PRO A 25 -10.34 -34.42 8.16
N PHE A 26 -10.66 -33.25 7.59
CA PHE A 26 -10.71 -33.10 6.13
C PHE A 26 -9.31 -33.14 5.50
N ALA A 27 -8.29 -32.62 6.20
CA ALA A 27 -6.91 -32.74 5.76
C ALA A 27 -6.43 -34.21 5.72
N LEU A 28 -6.94 -35.05 6.64
CA LEU A 28 -6.65 -36.49 6.66
C LEU A 28 -7.31 -37.25 5.51
N ILE A 29 -8.51 -36.86 5.07
CA ILE A 29 -9.20 -37.52 3.95
C ILE A 29 -8.43 -37.34 2.63
N PHE A 30 -7.90 -36.15 2.38
CA PHE A 30 -7.15 -35.88 1.15
C PHE A 30 -5.68 -36.35 1.22
N HIS A 31 -5.23 -36.89 2.35
CA HIS A 31 -3.91 -37.52 2.45
C HIS A 31 -3.82 -38.84 1.65
N PHE A 32 -4.96 -39.43 1.28
CA PHE A 32 -5.00 -40.57 0.36
C PHE A 32 -4.86 -40.06 -1.08
N ASP A 33 -3.72 -40.33 -1.70
CA ASP A 33 -3.37 -39.85 -3.05
C ASP A 33 -4.45 -40.18 -4.09
N SER A 34 -5.06 -41.36 -4.02
CA SER A 34 -6.14 -41.77 -4.93
C SER A 34 -7.35 -40.83 -4.86
N ILE A 35 -7.73 -40.39 -3.67
CA ILE A 35 -8.84 -39.47 -3.45
C ILE A 35 -8.45 -38.07 -3.93
N ASN A 36 -7.24 -37.63 -3.58
CA ASN A 36 -6.74 -36.29 -3.91
C ASN A 36 -6.61 -36.09 -5.43
N GLN A 37 -6.01 -37.06 -6.14
CA GLN A 37 -5.86 -37.02 -7.59
C GLN A 37 -7.20 -37.16 -8.31
N SER A 38 -8.05 -38.10 -7.90
CA SER A 38 -9.36 -38.29 -8.54
C SER A 38 -10.25 -37.06 -8.38
N ALA A 39 -10.27 -36.47 -7.18
CA ALA A 39 -10.99 -35.23 -6.94
C ALA A 39 -10.42 -34.06 -7.75
N PHE A 40 -9.08 -33.94 -7.85
CA PHE A 40 -8.45 -32.93 -8.69
C PHE A 40 -8.88 -33.06 -10.15
N LEU A 41 -8.73 -34.24 -10.75
CA LEU A 41 -9.06 -34.46 -12.16
C LEU A 41 -10.53 -34.20 -12.46
N TRP A 42 -11.43 -34.63 -11.57
CA TRP A 42 -12.87 -34.38 -11.69
C TRP A 42 -13.22 -32.89 -11.66
N LEU A 43 -12.45 -32.08 -10.93
CA LEU A 43 -12.68 -30.63 -10.81
C LEU A 43 -11.94 -29.81 -11.87
N ASN A 44 -10.73 -30.23 -12.27
CA ASN A 44 -9.89 -29.50 -13.21
C ASN A 44 -10.33 -29.70 -14.67
N HIS A 45 -10.79 -30.90 -15.07
CA HIS A 45 -11.21 -31.16 -16.45
C HIS A 45 -12.43 -30.35 -16.91
N PRO A 46 -13.52 -30.20 -16.12
CA PRO A 46 -14.67 -29.41 -16.52
C PRO A 46 -14.38 -27.90 -16.61
N ALA A 47 -13.25 -27.43 -16.08
CA ALA A 47 -12.95 -26.00 -16.04
C ALA A 47 -12.96 -25.32 -17.43
N ASN A 48 -12.62 -26.05 -18.49
CA ASN A 48 -12.68 -25.55 -19.87
C ASN A 48 -14.09 -25.16 -20.33
N THR A 49 -15.14 -25.63 -19.65
CA THR A 49 -16.53 -25.38 -20.05
C THR A 49 -17.24 -24.32 -19.19
N VAL A 50 -16.64 -23.87 -18.09
CA VAL A 50 -17.31 -23.00 -17.10
C VAL A 50 -16.57 -21.66 -16.96
N GLY A 51 -17.23 -20.56 -17.31
CA GLY A 51 -16.82 -19.19 -16.95
C GLY A 51 -15.65 -18.57 -17.73
N GLY A 52 -14.88 -19.39 -18.46
CA GLY A 52 -13.74 -18.96 -19.30
C GLY A 52 -12.48 -18.61 -18.51
N ASP A 53 -11.31 -18.74 -19.14
CA ASP A 53 -10.00 -18.58 -18.49
C ASP A 53 -9.82 -17.23 -17.81
N ALA A 54 -10.30 -16.15 -18.45
CA ALA A 54 -10.20 -14.81 -17.92
C ALA A 54 -10.84 -14.65 -16.54
N LEU A 55 -12.00 -15.28 -16.29
CA LEU A 55 -12.68 -15.22 -14.99
C LEU A 55 -11.83 -15.89 -13.91
N TRP A 56 -11.33 -17.09 -14.19
CA TRP A 56 -10.54 -17.87 -13.24
C TRP A 56 -9.20 -17.22 -12.93
N VAL A 57 -8.58 -16.59 -13.93
CA VAL A 57 -7.36 -15.81 -13.76
C VAL A 57 -7.61 -14.61 -12.85
N VAL A 58 -8.69 -13.85 -13.04
CA VAL A 58 -9.02 -12.74 -12.13
C VAL A 58 -9.26 -13.24 -10.71
N LEU A 59 -10.09 -14.28 -10.55
CA LEU A 59 -10.38 -14.86 -9.25
C LEU A 59 -9.10 -15.36 -8.57
N THR A 60 -8.23 -16.05 -9.30
CA THR A 60 -7.00 -16.58 -8.72
C THR A 60 -6.06 -15.48 -8.29
N ASN A 61 -5.97 -14.38 -9.04
CA ASN A 61 -5.12 -13.24 -8.69
C ASN A 61 -5.60 -12.57 -7.39
N PHE A 62 -6.88 -12.63 -7.03
CA PHE A 62 -7.33 -12.16 -5.70
C PHE A 62 -6.89 -13.05 -4.52
N GLY A 63 -6.23 -14.18 -4.76
CA GLY A 63 -5.49 -14.89 -3.73
C GLY A 63 -4.07 -14.35 -3.51
N ASP A 64 -3.58 -13.46 -4.37
CA ASP A 64 -2.29 -12.79 -4.22
C ASP A 64 -2.37 -11.70 -3.13
N GLY A 65 -1.29 -11.55 -2.34
CA GLY A 65 -1.25 -10.61 -1.23
C GLY A 65 -1.39 -9.14 -1.66
N PHE A 66 -0.80 -8.74 -2.79
CA PHE A 66 -0.90 -7.38 -3.31
C PHE A 66 -2.31 -7.10 -3.84
N PHE A 67 -2.95 -8.07 -4.49
CA PHE A 67 -4.31 -7.88 -5.00
C PHE A 67 -5.35 -7.85 -3.88
N LEU A 68 -5.18 -8.69 -2.86
CA LEU A 68 -6.16 -8.83 -1.78
C LEU A 68 -6.04 -7.74 -0.72
N PHE A 69 -4.83 -7.22 -0.46
CA PHE A 69 -4.60 -6.24 0.60
C PHE A 69 -5.48 -4.99 0.49
N PRO A 70 -5.65 -4.34 -0.69
CA PRO A 70 -6.53 -3.18 -0.83
C PRO A 70 -8.00 -3.49 -0.48
N LEU A 71 -8.49 -4.69 -0.81
CA LEU A 71 -9.85 -5.12 -0.44
C LEU A 71 -9.99 -5.36 1.06
N THR A 72 -8.98 -5.98 1.68
CA THR A 72 -8.94 -6.14 3.14
C THR A 72 -8.91 -4.77 3.81
N MET A 73 -8.12 -3.83 3.31
CA MET A 73 -8.04 -2.47 3.84
C MET A 73 -9.34 -1.69 3.66
N LEU A 74 -10.06 -1.86 2.55
CA LEU A 74 -11.37 -1.24 2.36
C LEU A 74 -12.34 -1.60 3.49
N LEU A 75 -12.27 -2.82 4.02
CA LEU A 75 -13.10 -3.27 5.14
C LEU A 75 -12.65 -2.65 6.48
N PHE A 76 -11.34 -2.51 6.70
CA PHE A 76 -10.78 -2.15 8.00
C PHE A 76 -10.31 -0.69 8.14
N VAL A 77 -10.37 0.13 7.09
CA VAL A 77 -9.87 1.52 7.09
C VAL A 77 -10.57 2.39 8.13
N LEU A 78 -11.89 2.20 8.33
CA LEU A 78 -12.69 2.93 9.33
C LEU A 78 -12.76 2.21 10.69
N LYS A 79 -11.92 1.19 10.91
CA LYS A 79 -11.90 0.34 12.10
C LYS A 79 -10.53 0.40 12.80
N PRO A 80 -10.10 1.58 13.29
CA PRO A 80 -8.73 1.78 13.79
C PRO A 80 -8.36 0.86 14.96
N LYS A 81 -9.35 0.41 15.75
CA LYS A 81 -9.12 -0.52 16.86
C LYS A 81 -8.78 -1.95 16.42
N GLN A 82 -9.14 -2.33 15.20
CA GLN A 82 -8.93 -3.69 14.66
C GLN A 82 -7.77 -3.77 13.65
N GLN A 83 -7.13 -2.64 13.34
CA GLN A 83 -6.08 -2.55 12.32
C GLN A 83 -4.82 -3.36 12.66
N LEU A 84 -4.47 -3.47 13.94
CA LEU A 84 -3.38 -4.34 14.37
C LEU A 84 -3.67 -5.83 14.11
N SER A 85 -4.92 -6.26 14.23
CA SER A 85 -5.34 -7.64 13.94
C SER A 85 -5.08 -8.00 12.48
N VAL A 86 -5.30 -7.08 11.54
CA VAL A 86 -4.97 -7.26 10.12
C VAL A 86 -3.46 -7.49 9.94
N ILE A 87 -2.63 -6.62 10.51
CA ILE A 87 -1.17 -6.69 10.39
C ILE A 87 -0.63 -8.00 10.95
N LEU A 88 -1.01 -8.36 12.18
CA LEU A 88 -0.50 -9.55 12.84
C LEU A 88 -1.01 -10.83 12.18
N THR A 89 -2.25 -10.84 11.69
CA THR A 89 -2.78 -11.96 10.89
C THR A 89 -1.96 -12.16 9.62
N MET A 90 -1.64 -11.09 8.89
CA MET A 90 -0.79 -11.17 7.70
C MET A 90 0.63 -11.63 8.03
N LEU A 91 1.22 -11.14 9.12
CA LEU A 91 2.58 -11.53 9.54
C LEU A 91 2.64 -13.02 9.89
N VAL A 92 1.72 -13.50 10.74
CA VAL A 92 1.62 -14.91 11.13
C VAL A 92 1.35 -15.77 9.91
N GLY A 93 0.41 -15.35 9.05
CA GLY A 93 0.10 -16.04 7.80
C GLY A 93 1.30 -16.15 6.86
N ALA A 94 2.06 -15.07 6.68
CA ALA A 94 3.28 -15.07 5.87
C ALA A 94 4.31 -16.06 6.42
N VAL A 95 4.52 -16.11 7.74
CA VAL A 95 5.43 -17.06 8.37
C VAL A 95 4.96 -18.49 8.18
N LEU A 96 3.69 -18.80 8.49
CA LEU A 96 3.17 -20.16 8.44
C LEU A 96 3.05 -20.69 7.00
N LEU A 97 2.60 -19.88 6.05
CA LEU A 97 2.46 -20.28 4.64
C LEU A 97 3.83 -20.51 3.97
N ASN A 98 4.78 -19.59 4.18
CA ASN A 98 6.11 -19.73 3.58
C ASN A 98 6.96 -20.78 4.31
N GLY A 99 6.87 -20.85 5.64
CA GLY A 99 7.52 -21.88 6.45
C GLY A 99 7.00 -23.28 6.11
N GLY A 100 5.68 -23.44 5.96
CA GLY A 100 5.08 -24.71 5.55
C GLY A 100 5.61 -25.18 4.19
N LYS A 101 5.68 -24.28 3.21
CA LYS A 101 6.25 -24.58 1.88
C LYS A 101 7.74 -24.91 1.89
N ALA A 102 8.50 -24.30 2.80
CA ALA A 102 9.94 -24.51 2.89
C ALA A 102 10.29 -25.85 3.56
N VAL A 103 9.44 -26.34 4.46
CA VAL A 103 9.68 -27.57 5.23
C VAL A 103 9.07 -28.80 4.56
N ILE A 104 7.98 -28.64 3.79
CA ILE A 104 7.24 -29.75 3.19
C ILE A 104 7.54 -29.81 1.70
N ASP A 105 8.41 -30.74 1.29
CA ASP A 105 8.60 -31.05 -0.12
C ASP A 105 7.35 -31.73 -0.68
N SER A 106 6.75 -31.14 -1.70
CA SER A 106 5.55 -31.66 -2.35
C SER A 106 5.50 -31.27 -3.81
N LEU A 107 5.15 -32.24 -4.65
CA LEU A 107 4.90 -32.03 -6.07
C LEU A 107 3.53 -31.40 -6.28
N ARG A 108 3.45 -30.54 -7.28
CA ARG A 108 2.18 -29.99 -7.80
C ARG A 108 1.55 -30.96 -8.80
N PRO A 109 0.28 -30.80 -9.18
CA PRO A 109 -0.37 -31.59 -10.22
C PRO A 109 0.49 -31.78 -11.48
N ALA A 110 1.02 -30.67 -12.03
CA ALA A 110 1.87 -30.72 -13.23
C ALA A 110 3.24 -31.38 -13.01
N GLY A 111 3.73 -31.45 -11.77
CA GLY A 111 4.97 -32.13 -11.42
C GLY A 111 4.81 -33.65 -11.29
N GLU A 112 3.60 -34.13 -10.98
CA GLU A 112 3.32 -35.54 -10.73
C GLU A 112 2.64 -36.23 -11.92
N LEU A 113 1.63 -35.58 -12.52
CA LEU A 113 0.85 -36.13 -13.64
C LEU A 113 1.35 -35.67 -15.02
N GLY A 114 2.26 -34.69 -15.06
CA GLY A 114 2.67 -34.01 -16.28
C GLY A 114 1.67 -32.94 -16.74
N SER A 115 2.11 -32.04 -17.64
CA SER A 115 1.29 -30.90 -18.08
C SER A 115 0.22 -31.29 -19.11
N ASP A 116 0.43 -32.36 -19.89
CA ASP A 116 -0.43 -32.73 -21.02
C ASP A 116 -1.80 -33.27 -20.59
N MET A 117 -1.89 -33.76 -19.35
CA MET A 117 -3.10 -34.35 -18.78
C MET A 117 -3.96 -33.34 -18.02
N LEU A 118 -3.54 -32.08 -17.92
CA LEU A 118 -4.15 -31.08 -17.05
C LEU A 118 -4.61 -29.86 -17.83
N ASN A 119 -5.65 -29.22 -17.34
CA ASN A 119 -5.96 -27.87 -17.75
C ASN A 119 -5.12 -26.88 -16.92
N ILE A 120 -4.19 -26.18 -17.57
CA ILE A 120 -3.30 -25.21 -16.95
C ILE A 120 -3.62 -23.82 -17.51
N ILE A 121 -3.96 -22.90 -16.62
CA ILE A 121 -4.27 -21.51 -16.98
C ILE A 121 -3.23 -20.59 -16.32
N GLY A 122 -2.33 -20.03 -17.13
CA GLY A 122 -1.23 -19.18 -16.66
C GLY A 122 0.09 -19.94 -16.40
N PRO A 123 0.96 -19.44 -15.50
CA PRO A 123 2.30 -19.97 -15.32
C PRO A 123 2.28 -21.38 -14.73
N THR A 124 3.05 -22.29 -15.33
CA THR A 124 3.17 -23.68 -14.86
C THR A 124 4.15 -23.77 -13.69
N VAL A 125 3.69 -24.32 -12.56
CA VAL A 125 4.51 -24.54 -11.36
C VAL A 125 4.52 -26.02 -11.02
N ARG A 126 5.68 -26.58 -10.65
CA ARG A 126 5.85 -28.05 -10.47
C ARG A 126 6.14 -28.53 -9.04
N LYS A 127 6.65 -27.68 -8.16
CA LYS A 127 7.06 -28.03 -6.78
C LYS A 127 6.52 -27.04 -5.72
N ASN A 128 6.75 -27.34 -4.44
CA ASN A 128 6.34 -26.54 -3.28
C ASN A 128 4.83 -26.26 -3.31
N SER A 129 4.05 -27.35 -3.33
CA SER A 129 2.59 -27.29 -3.46
C SER A 129 1.93 -26.91 -2.14
N LEU A 130 2.34 -27.53 -1.05
CA LEU A 130 1.64 -27.47 0.24
C LEU A 130 2.29 -26.46 1.22
N PRO A 131 1.50 -25.62 1.91
CA PRO A 131 0.10 -25.30 1.67
C PRO A 131 -0.12 -24.33 0.49
N SER A 132 -1.35 -24.27 -0.03
CA SER A 132 -1.71 -23.29 -1.05
C SER A 132 -1.66 -21.87 -0.47
N GLY A 133 -0.69 -21.08 -0.94
CA GLY A 133 -0.51 -19.69 -0.50
C GLY A 133 -1.70 -18.79 -0.85
N HIS A 134 -2.24 -18.91 -2.07
CA HIS A 134 -3.38 -18.09 -2.50
C HIS A 134 -4.64 -18.40 -1.70
N THR A 135 -4.89 -19.68 -1.44
CA THR A 135 -5.99 -20.13 -0.57
C THR A 135 -5.78 -19.62 0.86
N GLY A 136 -4.56 -19.74 1.40
CA GLY A 136 -4.25 -19.22 2.72
C GLY A 136 -4.50 -17.72 2.84
N THR A 137 -3.97 -16.94 1.90
CA THR A 137 -4.10 -15.48 1.85
C THR A 137 -5.56 -15.03 1.83
N VAL A 138 -6.41 -15.60 0.97
CA VAL A 138 -7.84 -15.23 0.95
C VAL A 138 -8.56 -15.63 2.25
N PHE A 139 -8.16 -16.74 2.87
CA PHE A 139 -8.72 -17.18 4.14
C PHE A 139 -8.21 -16.39 5.36
N LEU A 140 -7.11 -15.63 5.25
CA LEU A 140 -6.78 -14.57 6.22
C LEU A 140 -7.89 -13.51 6.23
N MET A 141 -8.31 -13.03 5.05
CA MET A 141 -9.39 -12.05 4.95
C MET A 141 -10.73 -12.63 5.41
N VAL A 142 -11.06 -13.87 5.02
CA VAL A 142 -12.28 -14.56 5.50
C VAL A 142 -12.28 -14.65 7.03
N GLY A 143 -11.18 -15.11 7.63
CA GLY A 143 -11.05 -15.18 9.08
C GLY A 143 -11.26 -13.82 9.76
N LEU A 144 -10.60 -12.78 9.26
CA LEU A 144 -10.74 -11.41 9.77
C LEU A 144 -12.19 -10.90 9.71
N VAL A 145 -12.90 -11.19 8.62
CA VAL A 145 -14.32 -10.82 8.45
C VAL A 145 -15.21 -11.61 9.41
N LEU A 146 -14.96 -12.91 9.57
CA LEU A 146 -15.66 -13.73 10.56
C LEU A 146 -15.45 -13.20 11.98
N ALA A 147 -14.24 -12.76 12.33
CA ALA A 147 -13.92 -12.22 13.66
C ALA A 147 -14.58 -10.86 13.96
N HIS A 148 -14.59 -9.95 12.98
CA HIS A 148 -14.84 -8.52 13.25
C HIS A 148 -16.10 -7.91 12.59
N PHE A 149 -16.78 -8.65 11.71
CA PHE A 149 -18.01 -8.19 11.03
C PHE A 149 -19.22 -9.01 11.46
N LYS A 150 -20.43 -8.54 11.18
CA LYS A 150 -21.70 -9.25 11.44
C LYS A 150 -22.58 -9.22 10.19
N GLY A 151 -23.58 -10.09 10.13
CA GLY A 151 -24.58 -10.11 9.04
C GLY A 151 -24.09 -10.74 7.74
N ALA A 152 -24.77 -10.40 6.64
CA ALA A 152 -24.63 -11.07 5.33
C ALA A 152 -23.23 -10.96 4.71
N ILE A 153 -22.44 -9.94 5.05
CA ILE A 153 -21.08 -9.76 4.52
C ILE A 153 -20.18 -10.97 4.75
N ARG A 154 -20.38 -11.71 5.85
CA ARG A 154 -19.62 -12.93 6.14
C ARG A 154 -19.84 -14.01 5.08
N TRP A 155 -21.08 -14.19 4.66
CA TRP A 155 -21.44 -15.20 3.66
C TRP A 155 -20.91 -14.82 2.28
N TRP A 156 -20.97 -13.54 1.92
CA TRP A 156 -20.39 -13.05 0.66
C TRP A 156 -18.87 -13.18 0.62
N ILE A 157 -18.19 -12.84 1.70
CA ILE A 157 -16.73 -12.98 1.78
C ILE A 157 -16.31 -14.45 1.84
N LEU A 158 -17.08 -15.31 2.53
CA LEU A 158 -16.84 -16.76 2.53
C LEU A 158 -17.01 -17.36 1.13
N LEU A 159 -18.07 -16.98 0.41
CA LEU A 159 -18.29 -17.40 -0.98
C LEU A 159 -17.13 -16.93 -1.87
N PHE A 160 -16.72 -15.67 -1.75
CA PHE A 160 -15.57 -15.14 -2.48
C PHE A 160 -14.29 -15.94 -2.17
N GLY A 161 -13.99 -16.19 -0.90
CA GLY A 161 -12.84 -17.00 -0.49
C GLY A 161 -12.90 -18.43 -1.04
N ALA A 162 -14.09 -19.05 -1.05
CA ALA A 162 -14.29 -20.37 -1.64
C ALA A 162 -14.04 -20.38 -3.16
N LEU A 163 -14.51 -19.35 -3.89
CA LEU A 163 -14.26 -19.21 -5.33
C LEU A 163 -12.78 -18.98 -5.65
N VAL A 164 -12.08 -18.14 -4.88
CA VAL A 164 -10.64 -17.93 -5.02
C VAL A 164 -9.87 -19.22 -4.71
N ALA A 165 -10.23 -19.95 -3.65
CA ALA A 165 -9.62 -21.24 -3.34
C ALA A 165 -9.87 -22.26 -4.46
N PHE A 166 -11.10 -22.38 -4.92
CA PHE A 166 -11.49 -23.28 -6.00
C PHE A 166 -10.76 -22.97 -7.31
N SER A 167 -10.53 -21.70 -7.61
CA SER A 167 -9.75 -21.28 -8.79
C SER A 167 -8.36 -21.95 -8.83
N ARG A 168 -7.77 -22.32 -7.69
CA ARG A 168 -6.42 -22.94 -7.64
C ARG A 168 -6.39 -24.36 -8.20
N ILE A 169 -7.51 -25.08 -8.13
CA ILE A 169 -7.68 -26.37 -8.80
C ILE A 169 -7.98 -26.13 -10.27
N VAL A 170 -8.85 -25.17 -10.60
CA VAL A 170 -9.22 -24.84 -11.98
C VAL A 170 -8.01 -24.43 -12.82
N VAL A 171 -7.13 -23.56 -12.32
CA VAL A 171 -5.92 -23.15 -13.05
C VAL A 171 -4.82 -24.21 -13.08
N GLY A 172 -5.06 -25.38 -12.47
CA GLY A 172 -4.15 -26.53 -12.47
C GLY A 172 -2.95 -26.39 -11.53
N ALA A 173 -3.00 -25.45 -10.57
CA ALA A 173 -1.83 -25.10 -9.77
C ALA A 173 -1.65 -25.90 -8.48
N HIS A 174 -2.73 -26.45 -7.91
CA HIS A 174 -2.73 -27.07 -6.58
C HIS A 174 -3.71 -28.24 -6.47
N TRP A 175 -3.37 -29.17 -5.57
CA TRP A 175 -4.22 -30.28 -5.16
C TRP A 175 -5.32 -29.84 -4.18
N PRO A 176 -6.46 -30.54 -4.11
CA PRO A 176 -7.49 -30.33 -3.08
C PRO A 176 -6.92 -30.30 -1.64
N GLN A 177 -5.97 -31.18 -1.32
CA GLN A 177 -5.25 -31.17 -0.05
C GLN A 177 -4.60 -29.80 0.27
N ASP A 178 -3.97 -29.18 -0.71
CA ASP A 178 -3.25 -27.92 -0.51
C ASP A 178 -4.21 -26.78 -0.15
N LEU A 179 -5.43 -26.83 -0.68
CA LEU A 179 -6.50 -25.88 -0.36
C LEU A 179 -6.92 -26.04 1.10
N VAL A 180 -7.15 -27.27 1.56
CA VAL A 180 -7.57 -27.53 2.96
C VAL A 180 -6.51 -27.02 3.93
N TRP A 181 -5.23 -27.32 3.68
CA TRP A 181 -4.13 -26.78 4.50
C TRP A 181 -4.00 -25.26 4.39
N GLY A 182 -4.21 -24.68 3.21
CA GLY A 182 -4.27 -23.23 3.04
C GLY A 182 -5.37 -22.58 3.88
N ILE A 183 -6.60 -23.11 3.81
CA ILE A 183 -7.75 -22.67 4.62
C ILE A 183 -7.40 -22.72 6.11
N TRP A 184 -6.87 -23.86 6.56
CA TRP A 184 -6.49 -24.07 7.95
C TRP A 184 -5.45 -23.05 8.41
N VAL A 185 -4.36 -22.84 7.64
CA VAL A 185 -3.35 -21.84 7.97
C VAL A 185 -3.93 -20.44 8.00
N GLY A 186 -4.81 -20.07 7.06
CA GLY A 186 -5.45 -18.75 7.03
C GLY A 186 -6.32 -18.48 8.27
N ILE A 187 -7.14 -19.46 8.66
CA ILE A 187 -7.99 -19.37 9.86
C ILE A 187 -7.17 -19.36 11.15
N LEU A 188 -6.16 -20.24 11.26
CA LEU A 188 -5.24 -20.29 12.41
C LEU A 188 -4.47 -18.98 12.57
N SER A 189 -3.95 -18.43 11.48
CA SER A 189 -3.21 -17.16 11.49
C SER A 189 -4.09 -16.00 11.93
N THR A 190 -5.36 -15.99 11.52
CA THR A 190 -6.34 -15.02 12.01
C THR A 190 -6.57 -15.16 13.49
N TYR A 191 -6.80 -16.38 13.98
CA TYR A 191 -7.01 -16.64 15.40
C TYR A 191 -5.83 -16.10 16.24
N ILE A 192 -4.60 -16.48 15.89
CA ILE A 192 -3.38 -16.02 16.58
C ILE A 192 -3.22 -14.50 16.45
N GLY A 193 -3.36 -13.96 15.23
CA GLY A 193 -3.18 -12.53 14.94
C GLY A 193 -4.16 -11.64 15.71
N CYS A 194 -5.43 -12.04 15.79
CA CYS A 194 -6.44 -11.36 16.60
C CYS A 194 -6.13 -11.43 18.10
N THR A 195 -5.76 -12.61 18.64
CA THR A 195 -5.38 -12.74 20.06
C THR A 195 -4.20 -11.85 20.42
N LEU A 196 -3.15 -11.83 19.59
CA LEU A 196 -1.98 -10.98 19.82
C LEU A 196 -2.36 -9.50 19.73
N ALA A 197 -3.21 -9.12 18.78
CA ALA A 197 -3.65 -7.74 18.62
C ALA A 197 -4.51 -7.25 19.79
N ASP A 198 -5.37 -8.10 20.35
CA ASP A 198 -6.19 -7.78 21.51
C ASP A 198 -5.32 -7.57 22.76
N ASN A 199 -4.26 -8.37 22.93
CA ASN A 199 -3.30 -8.23 24.03
C ASN A 199 -2.44 -6.96 23.93
N ILE A 200 -2.02 -6.58 22.72
CA ILE A 200 -1.14 -5.43 22.49
C ILE A 200 -1.93 -4.11 22.41
N GLY A 201 -3.12 -4.15 21.82
CA GLY A 201 -3.95 -2.99 21.51
C GLY A 201 -3.51 -2.26 20.23
N SER A 202 -4.47 -1.96 19.35
CA SER A 202 -4.22 -1.10 18.19
C SER A 202 -4.09 0.38 18.59
N GLY A 203 -3.24 1.13 17.90
CA GLY A 203 -2.98 2.54 18.21
C GLY A 203 -2.26 3.27 17.08
N LEU A 204 -1.58 4.37 17.38
CA LEU A 204 -0.90 5.20 16.35
C LEU A 204 0.06 4.37 15.47
N LYS A 205 0.84 3.47 16.07
CA LYS A 205 1.84 2.66 15.35
C LYS A 205 1.21 1.73 14.31
N SER A 206 0.09 1.07 14.61
CA SER A 206 -0.59 0.20 13.64
C SER A 206 -1.17 1.00 12.48
N ARG A 207 -1.70 2.20 12.74
CA ARG A 207 -2.20 3.10 11.68
C ARG A 207 -1.09 3.59 10.76
N LEU A 208 0.05 4.01 11.32
CA LEU A 208 1.21 4.42 10.53
C LEU A 208 1.77 3.27 9.70
N PHE A 209 1.81 2.07 10.26
CA PHE A 209 2.26 0.89 9.53
C PHE A 209 1.30 0.51 8.39
N LEU A 210 -0.02 0.57 8.62
CA LEU A 210 -1.00 0.36 7.57
C LEU A 210 -0.96 1.45 6.49
N LEU A 211 -0.71 2.70 6.87
CA LEU A 211 -0.48 3.79 5.93
C LEU A 211 0.75 3.53 5.04
N PHE A 212 1.83 3.03 5.64
CA PHE A 212 3.01 2.60 4.90
C PHE A 212 2.67 1.47 3.93
N LEU A 213 1.97 0.42 4.36
CA LEU A 213 1.59 -0.70 3.50
C LEU A 213 0.65 -0.30 2.36
N THR A 214 -0.30 0.61 2.58
CA THR A 214 -1.16 1.14 1.50
C THR A 214 -0.39 2.01 0.53
N ALA A 215 0.58 2.80 1.00
CA ALA A 215 1.48 3.55 0.12
C ALA A 215 2.35 2.61 -0.74
N VAL A 216 2.90 1.55 -0.14
CA VAL A 216 3.63 0.50 -0.88
C VAL A 216 2.73 -0.12 -1.95
N CYS A 217 1.51 -0.53 -1.60
CA CYS A 217 0.59 -1.11 -2.59
C CYS A 217 0.22 -0.12 -3.70
N ALA A 218 -0.04 1.15 -3.36
CA ALA A 218 -0.37 2.18 -4.35
C ALA A 218 0.76 2.38 -5.38
N VAL A 219 2.02 2.35 -4.93
CA VAL A 219 3.20 2.57 -5.81
C VAL A 219 3.59 1.31 -6.57
N PHE A 220 3.58 0.15 -5.93
CA PHE A 220 4.14 -1.08 -6.50
C PHE A 220 3.15 -1.86 -7.39
N LEU A 221 1.84 -1.85 -7.11
CA LEU A 221 0.88 -2.63 -7.91
C LEU A 221 0.98 -2.41 -9.43
N PRO A 222 1.13 -1.17 -9.95
CA PRO A 222 1.28 -0.89 -11.39
C PRO A 222 2.46 -1.60 -12.06
N PHE A 223 3.47 -2.00 -11.28
CA PHE A 223 4.71 -2.62 -11.75
C PHE A 223 4.87 -4.05 -11.24
N TYR A 224 3.89 -4.56 -10.49
CA TYR A 224 3.97 -5.87 -9.86
C TYR A 224 3.67 -6.95 -10.89
N ASP A 225 4.66 -7.79 -11.18
CA ASP A 225 4.47 -8.96 -12.03
C ASP A 225 4.47 -10.24 -11.19
N ASN A 226 3.38 -11.00 -11.32
CA ASN A 226 3.21 -12.30 -10.69
C ASN A 226 3.17 -13.46 -11.71
N GLY A 227 3.59 -13.19 -12.95
CA GLY A 227 3.70 -14.17 -14.03
C GLY A 227 2.40 -14.41 -14.81
N PHE A 228 1.27 -13.84 -14.40
CA PHE A 228 0.01 -13.97 -15.15
C PHE A 228 -0.14 -12.93 -16.28
N GLN A 229 0.59 -11.81 -16.23
CA GLN A 229 0.45 -10.74 -17.23
C GLN A 229 0.88 -11.17 -18.64
N GLU A 230 1.90 -12.03 -18.73
CA GLU A 230 2.36 -12.59 -20.01
C GLU A 230 1.25 -13.38 -20.72
N TYR A 231 0.39 -14.05 -19.96
CA TYR A 231 -0.72 -14.85 -20.48
C TYR A 231 -2.00 -14.01 -20.63
N PHE A 232 -2.21 -13.05 -19.72
CA PHE A 232 -3.45 -12.27 -19.63
C PHE A 232 -3.15 -10.78 -19.39
N PRO A 233 -2.82 -10.02 -20.46
CA PRO A 233 -2.42 -8.61 -20.34
C PRO A 233 -3.48 -7.70 -19.71
N PHE A 234 -4.77 -8.09 -19.77
CA PHE A 234 -5.86 -7.30 -19.19
C PHE A 234 -5.79 -7.20 -17.65
N LEU A 235 -4.98 -8.04 -16.98
CA LEU A 235 -4.78 -7.97 -15.53
C LEU A 235 -4.19 -6.64 -15.07
N ILE A 236 -3.45 -5.94 -15.94
CA ILE A 236 -2.89 -4.62 -15.62
C ILE A 236 -3.98 -3.59 -15.26
N TYR A 237 -5.19 -3.72 -15.83
CA TYR A 237 -6.31 -2.84 -15.49
C TYR A 237 -6.81 -3.07 -14.06
N TRP A 238 -6.84 -4.32 -13.60
CA TRP A 238 -7.16 -4.64 -12.20
C TRP A 238 -6.10 -4.09 -11.25
N GLN A 239 -4.82 -4.15 -11.65
CA GLN A 239 -3.74 -3.59 -10.84
C GLN A 239 -3.83 -2.08 -10.71
N TYR A 240 -4.11 -1.37 -11.81
CA TYR A 240 -4.36 0.07 -11.77
C TYR A 240 -5.58 0.43 -10.92
N ALA A 241 -6.67 -0.33 -11.01
CA ALA A 241 -7.85 -0.11 -10.18
C ALA A 241 -7.54 -0.30 -8.68
N LEU A 242 -6.80 -1.34 -8.32
CA LEU A 242 -6.42 -1.63 -6.94
C LEU A 242 -5.34 -0.66 -6.41
N SER A 243 -4.45 -0.16 -7.27
CA SER A 243 -3.50 0.92 -6.95
C SER A 243 -4.25 2.23 -6.65
N ALA A 244 -5.22 2.59 -7.50
CA ALA A 244 -6.07 3.76 -7.26
C ALA A 244 -6.90 3.62 -5.98
N LEU A 245 -7.47 2.44 -5.71
CA LEU A 245 -8.16 2.15 -4.45
C LEU A 245 -7.21 2.32 -3.26
N SER A 246 -5.98 1.81 -3.35
CA SER A 246 -4.97 1.95 -2.30
C SER A 246 -4.63 3.41 -2.01
N LEU A 247 -4.52 4.25 -3.05
CA LEU A 247 -4.32 5.69 -2.90
C LEU A 247 -5.48 6.36 -2.17
N VAL A 248 -6.72 6.02 -2.52
CA VAL A 248 -7.92 6.53 -1.83
C VAL A 248 -7.92 6.10 -0.36
N LEU A 249 -7.66 4.82 -0.08
CA LEU A 249 -7.60 4.29 1.30
C LEU A 249 -6.47 4.91 2.12
N MET A 250 -5.35 5.26 1.48
CA MET A 250 -4.25 6.00 2.10
C MET A 250 -4.73 7.40 2.53
N LEU A 251 -5.42 8.12 1.65
CA LEU A 251 -5.99 9.45 1.98
C LEU A 251 -7.04 9.37 3.09
N VAL A 252 -7.92 8.36 3.09
CA VAL A 252 -8.90 8.14 4.17
C VAL A 252 -8.19 7.82 5.49
N THR A 253 -7.11 7.03 5.45
CA THR A 253 -6.30 6.72 6.64
C THR A 253 -5.65 7.98 7.20
N LEU A 254 -5.09 8.84 6.34
CA LEU A 254 -4.53 10.14 6.74
C LEU A 254 -5.58 11.05 7.36
N PHE A 255 -6.76 11.15 6.76
CA PHE A 255 -7.85 11.98 7.27
C PHE A 255 -8.35 11.49 8.63
N THR A 256 -8.57 10.19 8.78
CA THR A 256 -9.02 9.61 10.06
C THR A 256 -7.92 9.72 11.12
N LEU A 257 -6.64 9.58 10.75
CA LEU A 257 -5.52 9.80 11.67
C LEU A 257 -5.46 11.25 12.14
N TYR A 258 -5.68 12.19 11.22
CA TYR A 258 -5.78 13.60 11.54
C TYR A 258 -6.85 13.88 12.58
N LYS A 259 -8.07 13.39 12.34
CA LYS A 259 -9.21 13.60 13.24
C LYS A 259 -8.99 12.97 14.62
N ASP A 260 -8.50 11.73 14.67
CA ASP A 260 -8.46 10.96 15.92
C ASP A 260 -7.27 11.30 16.82
N TYR A 261 -6.11 11.65 16.25
CA TYR A 261 -4.87 11.85 17.00
C TYR A 261 -4.33 13.27 16.87
N LEU A 262 -4.28 13.80 15.65
CA LEU A 262 -3.66 15.11 15.43
C LEU A 262 -4.55 16.24 15.96
N GLU A 263 -5.85 16.24 15.69
CA GLU A 263 -6.80 17.24 16.20
C GLU A 263 -6.89 17.25 17.74
N ALA A 264 -6.82 16.08 18.38
CA ALA A 264 -6.87 15.94 19.83
C ALA A 264 -5.57 16.38 20.54
N ASP A 265 -4.39 16.02 20.03
CA ASP A 265 -3.08 16.39 20.61
C ASP A 265 -2.63 17.81 20.21
N LEU A 266 -3.21 18.38 19.15
CA LEU A 266 -2.96 19.75 18.70
C LEU A 266 -3.35 20.82 19.71
N LEU A 267 -4.29 20.51 20.60
CA LEU A 267 -4.77 21.39 21.64
C LEU A 267 -3.85 21.45 22.86
N VAL A 268 -2.82 20.59 22.96
CA VAL A 268 -1.81 20.64 24.03
C VAL A 268 -0.51 21.26 23.49
N GLU A 269 -0.25 22.50 23.86
CA GLU A 269 0.95 23.22 23.43
C GLU A 269 2.24 22.59 23.99
N GLY A 270 3.29 22.52 23.17
CA GLY A 270 4.65 22.19 23.62
C GLY A 270 5.10 20.73 23.48
N THR A 271 4.19 19.78 23.25
CA THR A 271 4.55 18.35 23.08
C THR A 271 5.33 18.10 21.78
N LEU A 272 6.15 17.04 21.76
CA LEU A 272 6.87 16.60 20.55
C LEU A 272 5.92 16.33 19.38
N VAL A 273 4.74 15.77 19.66
CA VAL A 273 3.69 15.46 18.68
C VAL A 273 3.13 16.74 18.04
N ASN A 274 2.82 17.77 18.84
CA ASN A 274 2.35 19.06 18.31
C ASN A 274 3.44 19.76 17.46
N LYS A 275 4.70 19.71 17.89
CA LYS A 275 5.84 20.22 17.11
C LYS A 275 6.00 19.48 15.78
N LEU A 276 5.91 18.15 15.79
CA LEU A 276 5.99 17.32 14.59
C LEU A 276 4.79 17.55 13.66
N TYR A 277 3.59 17.68 14.21
CA TYR A 277 2.40 18.01 13.42
C TYR A 277 2.54 19.37 12.74
N LYS A 278 2.94 20.43 13.46
CA LYS A 278 3.15 21.76 12.88
C LYS A 278 4.23 21.71 11.79
N LEU A 279 5.22 20.84 11.92
CA LEU A 279 6.23 20.61 10.89
C LEU A 279 5.62 19.94 9.65
N VAL A 280 4.96 18.79 9.82
CA VAL A 280 4.36 18.01 8.73
C VAL A 280 3.27 18.81 8.00
N HIS A 281 2.40 19.51 8.73
CA HIS A 281 1.36 20.36 8.14
C HIS A 281 1.95 21.46 7.26
N ARG A 282 3.05 22.09 7.71
CA ARG A 282 3.77 23.08 6.90
C ARG A 282 4.44 22.44 5.68
N LEU A 283 5.01 21.25 5.82
CA LEU A 283 5.62 20.52 4.71
C LEU A 283 4.58 20.17 3.64
N VAL A 284 3.40 19.69 4.03
CA VAL A 284 2.29 19.38 3.11
C VAL A 284 1.81 20.64 2.40
N LYS A 285 1.58 21.74 3.12
CA LYS A 285 1.22 23.02 2.50
C LYS A 285 2.28 23.51 1.52
N PHE A 286 3.57 23.37 1.87
CA PHE A 286 4.68 23.72 1.00
C PHE A 286 4.68 22.88 -0.29
N GLY A 287 4.42 21.57 -0.19
CA GLY A 287 4.28 20.68 -1.33
C GLY A 287 3.11 21.04 -2.24
N LEU A 288 1.94 21.34 -1.66
CA LEU A 288 0.76 21.79 -2.42
C LEU A 288 1.03 23.08 -3.20
N VAL A 289 1.67 24.06 -2.56
CA VAL A 289 2.09 25.29 -3.23
C VAL A 289 3.04 24.94 -4.39
N GLY A 290 4.04 24.10 -4.16
CA GLY A 290 4.95 23.62 -5.20
C GLY A 290 4.23 22.97 -6.39
N ALA A 291 3.23 22.13 -6.15
CA ALA A 291 2.42 21.51 -7.20
C ALA A 291 1.63 22.55 -8.02
N THR A 292 1.04 23.56 -7.37
CA THR A 292 0.37 24.65 -8.11
C THR A 292 1.37 25.47 -8.93
N GLY A 293 2.58 25.70 -8.40
CA GLY A 293 3.66 26.36 -9.13
C GLY A 293 4.10 25.58 -10.36
N PHE A 294 4.13 24.25 -10.31
CA PHE A 294 4.41 23.41 -11.47
C PHE A 294 3.36 23.56 -12.57
N VAL A 295 2.07 23.63 -12.21
CA VAL A 295 1.00 23.89 -13.19
C VAL A 295 1.17 25.28 -13.84
N VAL A 296 1.49 26.30 -13.04
CA VAL A 296 1.78 27.65 -13.54
C VAL A 296 3.01 27.66 -14.45
N ASP A 297 4.08 26.96 -14.07
CA ASP A 297 5.30 26.81 -14.86
C ASP A 297 5.01 26.22 -16.24
N MET A 298 4.27 25.12 -16.30
CA MET A 298 3.88 24.48 -17.56
C MET A 298 2.99 25.40 -18.41
N GLY A 299 2.03 26.10 -17.81
CA GLY A 299 1.15 27.03 -18.52
C GLY A 299 1.91 28.22 -19.12
N ILE A 300 2.81 28.84 -18.35
CA ILE A 300 3.63 29.96 -18.84
C ILE A 300 4.65 29.50 -19.88
N TYR A 301 5.28 28.33 -19.66
CA TYR A 301 6.18 27.75 -20.65
C TYR A 301 5.47 27.51 -21.99
N TRP A 302 4.28 26.90 -21.95
CA TRP A 302 3.47 26.68 -23.15
C TRP A 302 3.09 28.00 -23.83
N LEU A 303 2.64 29.00 -23.07
CA LEU A 303 2.30 30.32 -23.60
C LEU A 303 3.49 30.98 -24.29
N MET A 304 4.66 30.98 -23.64
CA MET A 304 5.87 31.60 -24.20
C MET A 304 6.39 30.86 -25.42
N SER A 305 6.51 29.53 -25.34
CA SER A 305 7.11 28.73 -26.41
C SER A 305 6.18 28.51 -27.60
N VAL A 306 4.93 28.14 -27.35
CA VAL A 306 3.97 27.75 -28.40
C VAL A 306 3.17 28.95 -28.89
N ALA A 307 2.58 29.75 -27.99
CA ALA A 307 1.70 30.84 -28.40
C ALA A 307 2.45 32.09 -28.87
N LEU A 308 3.62 32.37 -28.29
CA LEU A 308 4.43 33.55 -28.61
C LEU A 308 5.69 33.24 -29.43
N GLY A 309 6.00 31.96 -29.69
CA GLY A 309 7.16 31.55 -30.49
C GLY A 309 8.53 31.85 -29.87
N ILE A 310 8.59 32.06 -28.55
CA ILE A 310 9.85 32.37 -27.86
C ILE A 310 10.74 31.11 -27.81
N PRO A 311 12.06 31.22 -28.08
CA PRO A 311 12.97 30.07 -28.01
C PRO A 311 12.87 29.31 -26.67
N HIS A 312 12.83 27.97 -26.74
CA HIS A 312 12.48 27.12 -25.59
C HIS A 312 13.36 27.33 -24.35
N LEU A 313 14.65 27.65 -24.50
CA LEU A 313 15.54 27.94 -23.37
C LEU A 313 15.15 29.24 -22.67
N VAL A 314 14.79 30.27 -23.44
CA VAL A 314 14.33 31.56 -22.91
C VAL A 314 12.94 31.39 -22.26
N ALA A 315 12.05 30.63 -22.89
CA ALA A 315 10.74 30.27 -22.34
C ALA A 315 10.87 29.48 -21.03
N ARG A 316 11.79 28.51 -20.95
CA ARG A 316 12.06 27.73 -19.72
C ARG A 316 12.60 28.60 -18.59
N GLY A 317 13.53 29.51 -18.91
CA GLY A 317 14.05 30.47 -17.94
C GLY A 317 12.96 31.39 -17.41
N GLY A 318 12.15 31.96 -18.31
CA GLY A 318 11.03 32.84 -17.96
C GLY A 318 9.96 32.16 -17.11
N SER A 319 9.51 30.97 -17.52
CA SER A 319 8.46 30.22 -16.80
C SER A 319 8.87 29.86 -15.38
N TYR A 320 10.13 29.47 -15.19
CA TYR A 320 10.68 29.16 -13.87
C TYR A 320 10.60 30.35 -12.91
N TRP A 321 10.98 31.56 -13.35
CA TRP A 321 10.94 32.76 -12.49
C TRP A 321 9.52 33.14 -12.09
N VAL A 322 8.55 32.97 -13.00
CA VAL A 322 7.14 33.19 -12.70
C VAL A 322 6.64 32.16 -11.69
N ALA A 323 6.95 30.89 -11.87
CA ALA A 323 6.57 29.82 -10.95
C ALA A 323 7.24 29.95 -9.56
N ALA A 324 8.52 30.34 -9.51
CA ALA A 324 9.21 30.60 -8.25
C ALA A 324 8.57 31.79 -7.48
N SER A 325 8.14 32.82 -8.21
CA SER A 325 7.43 33.97 -7.64
C SER A 325 6.03 33.61 -7.15
N TRP A 326 5.31 32.76 -7.90
CA TRP A 326 4.04 32.17 -7.47
C TRP A 326 4.20 31.40 -6.17
N ASN A 327 5.20 30.52 -6.11
CA ASN A 327 5.49 29.71 -4.92
C ASN A 327 5.87 30.58 -3.73
N TRP A 328 6.67 31.63 -3.91
CA TRP A 328 6.98 32.59 -2.85
C TRP A 328 5.71 33.25 -2.29
N TYR A 329 4.84 33.74 -3.17
CA TYR A 329 3.62 34.44 -2.78
C TYR A 329 2.73 33.54 -1.92
N TRP A 330 2.44 32.33 -2.38
CA TRP A 330 1.59 31.39 -1.66
C TRP A 330 2.25 30.81 -0.42
N ASN A 331 3.57 30.59 -0.42
CA ASN A 331 4.25 30.21 0.80
C ASN A 331 4.18 31.31 1.87
N ARG A 332 4.22 32.58 1.47
CA ARG A 332 4.05 33.72 2.38
C ARG A 332 2.62 33.87 2.91
N THR A 333 1.60 33.58 2.10
CA THR A 333 0.18 33.83 2.46
C THR A 333 -0.55 32.61 3.00
N PHE A 334 -0.11 31.40 2.68
CA PHE A 334 -0.78 30.14 3.02
C PHE A 334 0.07 29.20 3.89
N THR A 335 1.30 28.89 3.47
CA THR A 335 2.18 27.93 4.18
C THR A 335 2.72 28.49 5.49
N PHE A 336 3.27 29.71 5.44
CA PHE A 336 3.89 30.40 6.58
C PHE A 336 3.07 31.61 7.04
N ASN A 337 1.75 31.53 6.90
CA ASN A 337 0.82 32.62 7.21
C ASN A 337 0.82 33.08 8.69
N HIS A 338 1.30 32.21 9.58
CA HIS A 338 1.44 32.43 11.02
C HIS A 338 2.66 33.28 11.39
N VAL A 339 3.58 33.50 10.45
CA VAL A 339 4.82 34.24 10.69
C VAL A 339 4.59 35.73 10.44
N VAL A 340 5.13 36.59 11.30
CA VAL A 340 5.10 38.05 11.09
C VAL A 340 5.78 38.39 9.76
N LYS A 341 5.05 39.13 8.92
CA LYS A 341 5.42 39.36 7.52
C LYS A 341 6.56 40.39 7.43
N SER A 342 7.75 39.95 7.00
CA SER A 342 8.89 40.82 6.68
C SER A 342 8.65 41.65 5.39
N LYS A 343 9.53 42.61 5.08
CA LYS A 343 9.43 43.40 3.83
C LYS A 343 9.43 42.50 2.59
N LYS A 344 8.53 42.78 1.63
CA LYS A 344 8.28 41.91 0.47
C LYS A 344 9.52 41.69 -0.41
N ALA A 345 10.17 42.77 -0.86
CA ALA A 345 11.27 42.67 -1.83
C ALA A 345 12.50 41.91 -1.30
N PRO A 346 13.05 42.20 -0.09
CA PRO A 346 14.17 41.43 0.44
C PRO A 346 13.85 39.95 0.68
N GLN A 347 12.63 39.64 1.12
CA GLN A 347 12.21 38.26 1.33
C GLN A 347 12.07 37.50 0.00
N TRP A 348 11.49 38.14 -1.02
CA TRP A 348 11.36 37.57 -2.36
C TRP A 348 12.73 37.27 -2.98
N ILE A 349 13.69 38.21 -2.89
CA ILE A 349 15.06 37.99 -3.38
C ILE A 349 15.71 36.80 -2.67
N LYS A 350 15.65 36.73 -1.32
CA LYS A 350 16.18 35.59 -0.56
C LYS A 350 15.56 34.26 -1.00
N TYR A 351 14.25 34.25 -1.25
CA TYR A 351 13.55 33.07 -1.72
C TYR A 351 14.00 32.63 -3.12
N LEU A 352 14.13 33.57 -4.04
CA LEU A 352 14.63 33.29 -5.40
C LEU A 352 16.08 32.79 -5.38
N SER A 353 16.95 33.38 -4.57
CA SER A 353 18.34 32.91 -4.40
C SER A 353 18.40 31.49 -3.87
N MET A 354 17.57 31.13 -2.88
CA MET A 354 17.45 29.75 -2.40
C MET A 354 17.02 28.80 -3.53
N CYS A 355 16.03 29.18 -4.33
CA CYS A 355 15.56 28.34 -5.43
C CYS A 355 16.67 28.03 -6.45
N MET A 356 17.58 28.98 -6.73
CA MET A 356 18.76 28.72 -7.55
C MET A 356 19.71 27.68 -6.91
N VAL A 357 20.01 27.83 -5.62
CA VAL A 357 20.88 26.90 -4.89
C VAL A 357 20.26 25.51 -4.78
N SER A 358 18.92 25.43 -4.72
CA SER A 358 18.18 24.17 -4.63
C SER A 358 18.34 23.25 -5.83
N PHE A 359 18.84 23.78 -6.95
CA PHE A 359 19.22 22.97 -8.10
C PHE A 359 20.32 21.97 -7.74
N LEU A 360 21.23 22.31 -6.82
CA LEU A 360 22.32 21.44 -6.37
C LEU A 360 21.83 20.15 -5.68
N PRO A 361 21.00 20.19 -4.62
CA PRO A 361 20.48 18.97 -4.02
C PRO A 361 19.53 18.21 -4.94
N ASN A 362 18.81 18.88 -5.85
CA ASN A 362 17.94 18.20 -6.80
C ASN A 362 18.73 17.42 -7.86
N TRP A 363 19.51 18.14 -8.66
CA TRP A 363 20.29 17.55 -9.74
C TRP A 363 21.49 16.76 -9.25
N GLY A 364 22.15 17.22 -8.19
CA GLY A 364 23.28 16.53 -7.58
C GLY A 364 22.90 15.18 -6.98
N SER A 365 21.74 15.07 -6.31
CA SER A 365 21.27 13.77 -5.81
C SER A 365 20.93 12.83 -6.97
N TYR A 366 20.29 13.33 -8.03
CA TYR A 366 20.05 12.53 -9.23
C TYR A 366 21.35 12.00 -9.83
N TYR A 367 22.32 12.89 -10.08
CA TYR A 367 23.62 12.54 -10.66
C TYR A 367 24.37 11.52 -9.79
N LEU A 368 24.49 11.78 -8.49
CA LEU A 368 25.21 10.88 -7.58
C LEU A 368 24.56 9.49 -7.51
N LEU A 369 23.23 9.42 -7.48
CA LEU A 369 22.51 8.16 -7.45
C LEU A 369 22.70 7.40 -8.77
N THR A 370 22.53 8.04 -9.92
CA THR A 370 22.67 7.35 -11.22
C THR A 370 24.10 6.96 -11.56
N GLU A 371 25.10 7.69 -11.05
CA GLU A 371 26.51 7.45 -11.38
C GLU A 371 27.16 6.44 -10.43
N PHE A 372 26.88 6.54 -9.12
CA PHE A 372 27.60 5.76 -8.10
C PHE A 372 26.77 4.61 -7.50
N VAL A 373 25.47 4.50 -7.82
CA VAL A 373 24.61 3.44 -7.29
C VAL A 373 24.01 2.64 -8.46
N PRO A 374 24.48 1.40 -8.71
CA PRO A 374 24.05 0.59 -9.86
C PRO A 374 22.54 0.44 -9.99
N PHE A 375 21.82 0.29 -8.88
CA PHE A 375 20.35 0.23 -8.87
C PHE A 375 19.70 1.45 -9.54
N PHE A 376 20.16 2.66 -9.22
CA PHE A 376 19.56 3.88 -9.77
C PHE A 376 20.01 4.17 -11.21
N ALA A 377 21.10 3.56 -11.67
CA ALA A 377 21.49 3.59 -13.08
C ALA A 377 20.44 2.89 -13.96
N ASP A 378 19.89 1.78 -13.47
CA ASP A 378 18.82 1.03 -14.15
C ASP A 378 17.43 1.66 -13.91
N PHE A 379 17.20 2.26 -12.73
CA PHE A 379 15.94 2.91 -12.36
C PHE A 379 16.04 4.43 -12.24
N LYS A 380 16.44 5.12 -13.32
CA LYS A 380 16.69 6.58 -13.34
C LYS A 380 15.49 7.42 -12.89
N MET A 381 14.27 6.96 -13.14
CA MET A 381 13.07 7.68 -12.69
C MET A 381 12.95 7.73 -11.16
N LEU A 382 13.39 6.67 -10.46
CA LEU A 382 13.45 6.68 -8.99
C LEU A 382 14.53 7.64 -8.47
N ALA A 383 15.68 7.71 -9.16
CA ALA A 383 16.71 8.68 -8.84
C ALA A 383 16.20 10.12 -9.02
N MET A 384 15.39 10.35 -10.06
CA MET A 384 14.78 11.66 -10.33
C MET A 384 13.78 12.04 -9.23
N ILE A 385 12.92 11.10 -8.81
CA ILE A 385 11.99 11.32 -7.69
C ILE A 385 12.77 11.63 -6.41
N ALA A 386 13.82 10.88 -6.11
CA ALA A 386 14.68 11.13 -4.94
C ALA A 386 15.32 12.53 -4.99
N GLY A 387 15.82 12.96 -6.15
CA GLY A 387 16.36 14.30 -6.36
C GLY A 387 15.33 15.40 -6.14
N VAL A 388 14.14 15.26 -6.73
CA VAL A 388 13.04 16.23 -6.54
C VAL A 388 12.64 16.33 -5.05
N LEU A 389 12.56 15.21 -4.34
CA LEU A 389 12.27 15.19 -2.90
C LEU A 389 13.39 15.84 -2.09
N ALA A 390 14.65 15.55 -2.38
CA ALA A 390 15.80 16.17 -1.72
C ALA A 390 15.81 17.69 -1.91
N GLY A 391 15.56 18.16 -3.14
CA GLY A 391 15.43 19.59 -3.45
C GLY A 391 14.24 20.24 -2.73
N MET A 392 13.09 19.57 -2.68
CA MET A 392 11.92 20.04 -1.94
C MET A 392 12.20 20.16 -0.43
N MET A 393 12.85 19.16 0.17
CA MET A 393 13.19 19.17 1.59
C MET A 393 14.20 20.27 1.93
N PHE A 394 15.21 20.47 1.08
CA PHE A 394 16.14 21.59 1.20
C PHE A 394 15.41 22.92 1.17
N ASN A 395 14.55 23.13 0.15
CA ASN A 395 13.76 24.35 0.00
C ASN A 395 12.85 24.60 1.19
N PHE A 396 12.13 23.58 1.68
CA PHE A 396 11.28 23.70 2.85
C PHE A 396 12.06 24.08 4.11
N THR A 397 13.20 23.43 4.34
CA THR A 397 14.05 23.67 5.52
C THR A 397 14.62 25.07 5.48
N PHE A 398 15.18 25.48 4.35
CA PHE A 398 15.77 26.81 4.20
C PHE A 398 14.70 27.91 4.27
N ALA A 399 13.56 27.70 3.64
CA ALA A 399 12.43 28.62 3.70
C ALA A 399 11.90 28.78 5.12
N SER A 400 11.73 27.69 5.87
CA SER A 400 11.20 27.72 7.24
C SER A 400 12.17 28.31 8.26
N VAL A 401 13.49 28.14 8.07
CA VAL A 401 14.50 28.59 9.03
C VAL A 401 15.03 30.00 8.74
N PHE A 402 15.15 30.40 7.47
CA PHE A 402 15.86 31.64 7.10
C PHE A 402 14.99 32.69 6.40
N ILE A 403 13.95 32.28 5.67
CA ILE A 403 13.14 33.21 4.85
C ILE A 403 11.85 33.59 5.58
N PHE A 404 11.19 32.60 6.18
CA PHE A 404 9.93 32.71 6.91
C PHE A 404 10.15 32.37 8.39
N ALA A 405 11.22 32.90 8.99
CA ALA A 405 11.46 32.80 10.42
C ALA A 405 10.71 33.91 11.17
N ALA A 406 10.18 33.59 12.37
CA ALA A 406 9.72 34.62 13.30
C ALA A 406 10.93 35.51 13.66
N GLY A 407 10.77 36.83 13.50
CA GLY A 407 11.87 37.76 13.74
C GLY A 407 12.43 37.61 15.16
N ARG A 408 13.73 37.36 15.28
CA ARG A 408 14.49 37.64 16.52
C ARG A 408 14.67 39.16 16.77
N ASP A 409 14.21 40.00 15.85
CA ASP A 409 14.50 41.44 15.83
C ASP A 409 13.39 42.33 16.41
N ALA A 410 12.43 41.77 17.16
CA ALA A 410 11.38 42.56 17.84
C ALA A 410 11.68 42.83 19.34
N GLY A 411 12.89 42.53 19.81
CA GLY A 411 13.28 42.65 21.23
C GLY A 411 14.33 43.72 21.55
N VAL A 412 14.80 44.51 20.58
CA VAL A 412 15.82 45.55 20.82
C VAL A 412 15.49 46.78 19.98
N ARG A 413 14.55 47.59 20.47
CA ARG A 413 14.39 49.04 20.21
C ARG A 413 13.09 49.49 20.87
N GLU A 414 13.16 49.70 22.18
CA GLU A 414 12.43 50.73 22.92
C GLU A 414 13.00 50.72 24.34
N GLY A 415 13.96 51.63 24.55
CA GLY A 415 14.58 52.03 25.80
C GLY A 415 14.91 53.50 25.67
#